data_AF-A0AAD6UNJ8-F1
#
_entry.id   AF-A0AAD6UNJ8-F1
#
_cell.length_a   1.000
_cell.length_b   1.000
_cell.length_c   1.000
_cell.angle_alpha   90.00
_cell.angle_beta   90.00
_cell.angle_gamma   90.00
#
_symmetry.space_group_name_H-M   'P 1'
#
loop_
_entity.id
_entity.type
_entity.pdbx_description
1 polymer ?
#
loop_
_entity_poly.entity_id
_entity_poly.type
_entity_poly.pdbx_seq_one_letter_code
_entity_poly.pdbx_strand_id
1 'polypeptide(L)'
;MPGALPAIAFVAFVLAVVPLLLHWRSGNVPLLSIIAWLAVSDLTYGINAVLWEGNVDVKDLVWCDIATKLKVGGDIALPASALALALQVYRITLQKGRLGLPLELGLCVGFPIFVMALHTIVQGHRFDIYEDFGCSPAIYVSVPSIIILDAPPLVAATSALIFCSLALINFARQRQAFTRMVKGTENGGLSKSRYTRLMSLTFLLGLWNALVIALTRSSEYRGGLLPWTTWDDVHADFGSFAGAQYPLSFIPRNLLGWLYFGWLSVPISSLFVFGFFAFGREATSGYRACTQWFGSSILRRSDASFGSLKSGSVQVHQTEAEV
;
A
#
# COMPACT_ATOMS: atom_id res chain seq x y z
N MET A 1 15.30 -20.14 -2.17
CA MET A 1 13.96 -20.57 -2.64
C MET A 1 13.63 -19.77 -3.89
N PRO A 2 14.38 -19.94 -5.00
CA PRO A 2 14.29 -19.05 -6.15
C PRO A 2 12.93 -19.16 -6.87
N GLY A 3 12.46 -20.37 -7.16
CA GLY A 3 11.17 -20.59 -7.84
C GLY A 3 9.91 -20.25 -7.02
N ALA A 4 10.02 -19.83 -5.76
CA ALA A 4 8.85 -19.44 -4.94
C ALA A 4 8.54 -17.94 -5.01
N LEU A 5 9.51 -17.11 -5.43
CA LEU A 5 9.35 -15.65 -5.46
C LEU A 5 8.19 -15.20 -6.38
N PRO A 6 8.06 -15.71 -7.63
CA PRO A 6 6.93 -15.34 -8.48
C PRO A 6 5.58 -15.65 -7.83
N ALA A 7 5.44 -16.86 -7.26
CA ALA A 7 4.21 -17.31 -6.64
C ALA A 7 3.81 -16.42 -5.44
N ILE A 8 4.78 -16.06 -4.59
CA ILE A 8 4.54 -15.18 -3.44
C ILE A 8 4.03 -13.81 -3.91
N ALA A 9 4.67 -13.22 -4.93
CA ALA A 9 4.30 -11.90 -5.44
C ALA A 9 2.91 -11.92 -6.09
N PHE A 10 2.60 -12.91 -6.95
CA PHE A 10 1.28 -12.99 -7.57
C PHE A 10 0.16 -13.30 -6.57
N VAL A 11 0.42 -14.12 -5.55
CA VAL A 11 -0.53 -14.32 -4.46
C VAL A 11 -0.76 -13.01 -3.71
N ALA A 12 0.30 -12.29 -3.34
CA ALA A 12 0.18 -10.99 -2.67
C ALA A 12 -0.59 -9.96 -3.52
N PHE A 13 -0.34 -9.92 -4.83
CA PHE A 13 -1.10 -9.10 -5.78
C PHE A 13 -2.61 -9.40 -5.72
N VAL A 14 -2.99 -10.67 -5.80
CA VAL A 14 -4.41 -11.08 -5.69
C VAL A 14 -4.99 -10.67 -4.34
N LEU A 15 -4.23 -10.85 -3.26
CA LEU A 15 -4.64 -10.45 -1.91
C LEU A 15 -4.75 -8.92 -1.74
N ALA A 16 -4.01 -8.11 -2.50
CA ALA A 16 -4.17 -6.65 -2.52
C ALA A 16 -5.38 -6.22 -3.38
N VAL A 17 -5.61 -6.88 -4.51
CA VAL A 17 -6.72 -6.56 -5.43
C VAL A 17 -8.08 -6.83 -4.79
N VAL A 18 -8.23 -7.89 -3.99
CA VAL A 18 -9.51 -8.21 -3.33
C VAL A 18 -10.03 -7.03 -2.45
N PRO A 19 -9.26 -6.50 -1.48
CA PRO A 19 -9.60 -5.29 -0.74
C PRO A 19 -9.84 -4.06 -1.63
N LEU A 20 -9.08 -3.91 -2.72
CA LEU A 20 -9.25 -2.79 -3.64
C LEU A 20 -10.66 -2.76 -4.24
N LEU A 21 -11.12 -3.91 -4.73
CA LEU A 21 -12.46 -4.07 -5.32
C LEU A 21 -13.56 -3.85 -4.28
N LEU A 22 -13.38 -4.39 -3.07
CA LEU A 22 -14.36 -4.23 -1.97
C LEU A 22 -14.48 -2.79 -1.49
N HIS A 23 -13.36 -2.05 -1.46
CA HIS A 23 -13.31 -0.69 -0.95
C HIS A 23 -13.34 0.40 -2.03
N TRP A 24 -13.45 0.05 -3.31
CA TRP A 24 -13.45 1.00 -4.43
C TRP A 24 -14.47 2.15 -4.25
N ARG A 25 -15.68 1.82 -3.77
CA ARG A 25 -16.75 2.81 -3.51
C ARG A 25 -16.67 3.49 -2.14
N SER A 26 -15.59 3.28 -1.37
CA SER A 26 -15.44 3.85 -0.03
C SER A 26 -15.20 5.36 -0.03
N GLY A 27 -14.74 5.92 -1.16
CA GLY A 27 -14.35 7.32 -1.27
C GLY A 27 -13.20 7.71 -0.34
N ASN A 28 -12.38 6.76 0.12
CA ASN A 28 -11.20 7.00 0.95
C ASN A 28 -9.95 6.90 0.06
N VAL A 29 -9.55 8.03 -0.54
CA VAL A 29 -8.43 8.09 -1.49
C VAL A 29 -7.11 7.64 -0.87
N PRO A 30 -6.74 8.05 0.37
CA PRO A 30 -5.52 7.54 1.00
C PRO A 30 -5.50 6.02 1.14
N LEU A 31 -6.60 5.43 1.59
CA LEU A 31 -6.69 3.96 1.70
C LEU A 31 -6.60 3.29 0.34
N LEU A 32 -7.35 3.77 -0.64
CA LEU A 32 -7.33 3.21 -2.00
C LEU A 32 -5.94 3.32 -2.64
N SER A 33 -5.22 4.41 -2.35
CA SER A 33 -3.87 4.61 -2.85
C SER A 33 -2.88 3.62 -2.24
N ILE A 34 -2.94 3.36 -0.92
CA ILE A 34 -2.11 2.32 -0.28
C ILE A 34 -2.33 0.97 -0.98
N ILE A 35 -3.59 0.57 -1.15
CA ILE A 35 -3.92 -0.73 -1.74
C ILE A 35 -3.49 -0.80 -3.21
N ALA A 36 -3.72 0.27 -3.97
CA ALA A 36 -3.35 0.33 -5.39
C ALA A 36 -1.82 0.27 -5.59
N TRP A 37 -1.05 1.02 -4.79
CA TRP A 37 0.41 0.99 -4.85
C TRP A 37 0.96 -0.38 -4.44
N LEU A 38 0.41 -1.03 -3.42
CA LEU A 38 0.77 -2.40 -3.07
C LEU A 38 0.51 -3.38 -4.22
N ALA A 39 -0.67 -3.31 -4.85
CA ALA A 39 -1.00 -4.16 -5.98
C ALA A 39 -0.05 -3.92 -7.18
N VAL A 40 0.25 -2.65 -7.50
CA VAL A 40 1.20 -2.32 -8.57
C VAL A 40 2.61 -2.85 -8.25
N SER A 41 3.08 -2.68 -7.01
CA SER A 41 4.39 -3.17 -6.59
C SER A 41 4.48 -4.70 -6.61
N ASP A 42 3.48 -5.41 -6.07
CA ASP A 42 3.44 -6.88 -6.09
C ASP A 42 3.39 -7.43 -7.52
N LEU A 43 2.61 -6.81 -8.42
CA LEU A 43 2.57 -7.19 -9.82
C LEU A 43 3.93 -6.98 -10.49
N THR A 44 4.58 -5.85 -10.22
CA THR A 44 5.92 -5.54 -10.74
C THR A 44 6.94 -6.56 -10.24
N TYR A 45 6.89 -6.93 -8.95
CA TYR A 45 7.78 -7.93 -8.35
C TYR A 45 7.55 -9.33 -8.94
N GLY A 46 6.29 -9.71 -9.20
CA GLY A 46 5.96 -10.98 -9.84
C GLY A 46 6.48 -11.07 -11.27
N ILE A 47 6.25 -10.03 -12.09
CA ILE A 47 6.74 -9.98 -13.47
C ILE A 47 8.28 -10.02 -13.49
N ASN A 48 8.93 -9.23 -12.63
CA ASN A 48 10.39 -9.24 -12.49
C ASN A 48 10.93 -10.63 -12.13
N ALA A 49 10.34 -11.28 -11.13
CA ALA A 49 10.81 -12.58 -10.68
C ALA A 49 10.64 -13.68 -11.75
N VAL A 50 9.57 -13.62 -12.57
CA VAL A 50 9.38 -14.54 -13.70
C VAL A 50 10.41 -14.27 -14.80
N LEU A 51 10.60 -13.00 -15.16
CA LEU A 51 11.50 -12.67 -16.26
C LEU A 51 12.94 -13.03 -15.91
N TRP A 52 13.41 -12.77 -14.69
CA TRP A 52 14.81 -12.99 -14.28
C TRP A 52 15.04 -14.28 -13.48
N GLU A 53 14.15 -15.27 -13.59
CA GLU A 53 14.36 -16.59 -12.97
C GLU A 53 15.64 -17.24 -13.50
N GLY A 54 16.62 -17.46 -12.61
CA GLY A 54 17.91 -18.08 -12.91
C GLY A 54 18.78 -17.36 -13.97
N ASN A 55 18.54 -16.07 -14.22
CA ASN A 55 19.33 -15.29 -15.19
C ASN A 55 19.46 -13.82 -14.77
N VAL A 56 20.47 -13.14 -15.32
CA VAL A 56 20.70 -11.70 -15.14
C VAL A 56 20.71 -10.94 -16.46
N ASP A 57 20.24 -11.56 -17.54
CA ASP A 57 20.39 -11.03 -18.89
C ASP A 57 19.65 -9.71 -19.08
N VAL A 58 20.28 -8.79 -19.82
CA VAL A 58 19.67 -7.50 -20.19
C VAL A 58 18.77 -7.72 -21.41
N LYS A 59 17.49 -8.03 -21.18
CA LYS A 59 16.54 -8.39 -22.26
C LYS A 59 15.35 -7.44 -22.44
N ASP A 60 14.87 -6.79 -21.37
CA ASP A 60 13.73 -5.87 -21.46
C ASP A 60 14.04 -4.54 -20.77
N LEU A 61 14.67 -3.64 -21.55
CA LEU A 61 15.10 -2.33 -21.10
C LEU A 61 13.92 -1.42 -20.70
N VAL A 62 12.85 -1.47 -21.50
CA VAL A 62 11.67 -0.62 -21.30
C VAL A 62 10.95 -1.04 -20.03
N TRP A 63 10.80 -2.35 -19.82
CA TRP A 63 10.24 -2.87 -18.59
C TRP A 63 11.09 -2.48 -17.37
N CYS A 64 12.42 -2.62 -17.43
CA CYS A 64 13.27 -2.23 -16.31
C CYS A 64 13.18 -0.72 -15.98
N ASP A 65 13.12 0.17 -16.98
CA ASP A 65 12.92 1.60 -16.73
C ASP A 65 11.59 1.88 -16.00
N ILE A 66 10.52 1.18 -16.38
CA ILE A 66 9.21 1.31 -15.74
C ILE A 66 9.27 0.72 -14.33
N ALA A 67 9.75 -0.51 -14.18
CA ALA A 67 9.77 -1.25 -12.93
C ALA A 67 10.60 -0.55 -11.85
N THR A 68 11.76 0.00 -12.23
CA THR A 68 12.62 0.75 -11.29
C THR A 68 11.94 2.02 -10.80
N LYS A 69 11.30 2.78 -11.69
CA LYS A 69 10.54 3.98 -11.30
C LYS A 69 9.33 3.63 -10.44
N LEU A 70 8.59 2.56 -10.78
CA LEU A 70 7.47 2.08 -9.97
C LEU A 70 7.91 1.64 -8.57
N LYS A 71 9.06 0.98 -8.46
CA LYS A 71 9.63 0.60 -7.16
C LYS A 71 9.95 1.83 -6.30
N VAL A 72 10.64 2.82 -6.86
CA VAL A 72 10.90 4.10 -6.17
C VAL A 72 9.60 4.80 -5.79
N GLY A 73 8.63 4.84 -6.71
CA GLY A 73 7.30 5.40 -6.47
C GLY A 73 6.60 4.73 -5.30
N GLY A 74 6.59 3.38 -5.25
CA GLY A 74 6.01 2.59 -4.18
C GLY A 74 6.65 2.86 -2.82
N ASP A 75 7.98 2.90 -2.76
CA ASP A 75 8.75 3.16 -1.52
C ASP A 75 8.38 4.53 -0.90
N ILE A 76 8.01 5.51 -1.73
CA ILE A 76 7.57 6.85 -1.30
C ILE A 76 6.05 6.91 -1.05
N ALA A 77 5.26 6.27 -1.93
CA ALA A 77 3.81 6.38 -1.93
C ALA A 77 3.15 5.69 -0.74
N LEU A 78 3.67 4.54 -0.31
CA LEU A 78 3.13 3.81 0.84
C LEU A 78 3.19 4.64 2.14
N PRO A 79 4.34 5.19 2.56
CA PRO A 79 4.40 6.08 3.73
C PRO A 79 3.59 7.36 3.54
N ALA A 80 3.64 7.99 2.37
CA ALA A 80 2.92 9.24 2.11
C ALA A 80 1.40 9.04 2.19
N SER A 81 0.89 7.94 1.63
CA SER A 81 -0.53 7.59 1.69
C SER A 81 -0.95 7.19 3.11
N ALA A 82 -0.09 6.51 3.87
CA ALA A 82 -0.31 6.21 5.28
C ALA A 82 -0.39 7.49 6.14
N LEU A 83 0.48 8.47 5.87
CA LEU A 83 0.40 9.79 6.49
C LEU A 83 -0.92 10.50 6.17
N ALA A 84 -1.31 10.54 4.89
CA ALA A 84 -2.58 11.15 4.48
C ALA A 84 -3.78 10.49 5.18
N LEU A 85 -3.75 9.16 5.32
CA LEU A 85 -4.77 8.40 6.05
C LEU A 85 -4.79 8.74 7.55
N ALA A 86 -3.62 8.79 8.19
CA ALA A 86 -3.48 9.16 9.60
C ALA A 86 -3.99 10.59 9.87
N LEU A 87 -3.62 11.54 9.00
CA LEU A 87 -4.09 12.93 9.04
C LEU A 87 -5.60 13.03 8.88
N GLN A 88 -6.18 12.33 7.90
CA GLN A 88 -7.62 12.33 7.68
C GLN A 88 -8.35 11.86 8.93
N VAL A 89 -7.87 10.79 9.55
CA VAL A 89 -8.51 10.23 10.74
C VAL A 89 -8.33 11.13 11.96
N TYR A 90 -7.14 11.69 12.16
CA TYR A 90 -6.90 12.68 13.20
C TYR A 90 -7.83 13.89 13.07
N ARG A 91 -8.01 14.44 11.86
CA ARG A 91 -8.94 15.56 11.62
C ARG A 91 -10.40 15.23 11.95
N ILE A 92 -10.83 13.99 11.67
CA ILE A 92 -12.17 13.52 12.04
C ILE A 92 -12.31 13.53 13.58
N THR A 93 -11.31 13.11 14.34
CA THR A 93 -11.36 13.18 15.83
C THR A 93 -11.42 14.60 16.38
N LEU A 94 -10.94 15.58 15.61
CA LEU A 94 -11.02 17.01 15.92
C LEU A 94 -12.30 17.67 15.37
N GLN A 95 -13.19 16.92 14.73
CA GLN A 95 -14.39 17.45 14.06
C GLN A 95 -14.08 18.49 12.95
N LYS A 96 -12.85 18.47 12.39
CA LYS A 96 -12.37 19.39 11.33
C LYS A 96 -12.65 18.90 9.90
N GLY A 97 -13.60 17.96 9.77
CA GLY A 97 -13.92 17.29 8.50
C GLY A 97 -12.79 16.39 7.97
N ARG A 98 -12.98 15.89 6.74
CA ARG A 98 -12.00 15.06 6.02
C ARG A 98 -10.89 15.92 5.41
N LEU A 99 -9.82 15.27 4.94
CA LEU A 99 -8.81 15.93 4.13
C LEU A 99 -9.43 16.30 2.77
N GLY A 100 -8.99 17.41 2.17
CA GLY A 100 -9.48 17.79 0.84
C GLY A 100 -8.90 16.87 -0.23
N LEU A 101 -9.72 16.51 -1.22
CA LEU A 101 -9.31 15.64 -2.34
C LEU A 101 -8.00 16.10 -3.04
N PRO A 102 -7.75 17.40 -3.29
CA PRO A 102 -6.49 17.83 -3.90
C PRO A 102 -5.26 17.49 -3.06
N LEU A 103 -5.38 17.59 -1.73
CA LEU A 103 -4.29 17.27 -0.82
C LEU A 103 -4.12 15.76 -0.65
N GLU A 104 -5.22 15.00 -0.66
CA GLU A 104 -5.18 13.53 -0.69
C GLU A 104 -4.42 13.04 -1.94
N LEU A 105 -4.82 13.49 -3.14
CA LEU A 105 -4.15 13.11 -4.39
C LEU A 105 -2.73 13.65 -4.49
N GLY A 106 -2.49 14.87 -4.02
CA GLY A 106 -1.17 15.48 -3.98
C GLY A 106 -0.19 14.66 -3.15
N LEU A 107 -0.59 14.17 -1.98
CA LEU A 107 0.27 13.33 -1.13
C LEU A 107 0.39 11.88 -1.64
N CYS A 108 -0.70 11.29 -2.12
CA CYS A 108 -0.72 9.85 -2.43
C CYS A 108 -0.21 9.51 -3.85
N VAL A 109 -0.24 10.47 -4.78
CA VAL A 109 0.11 10.26 -6.19
C VAL A 109 1.08 11.34 -6.69
N GLY A 110 0.78 12.62 -6.45
CA GLY A 110 1.61 13.72 -6.93
C GLY A 110 3.02 13.71 -6.35
N PHE A 111 3.13 13.52 -5.03
CA PHE A 111 4.41 13.50 -4.32
C PHE A 111 5.30 12.31 -4.74
N PRO A 112 4.80 11.07 -4.81
CA PRO A 112 5.56 9.95 -5.37
C PRO A 112 6.06 10.20 -6.80
N ILE A 113 5.21 10.70 -7.70
CA ILE A 113 5.62 11.01 -9.09
C ILE A 113 6.72 12.06 -9.12
N PHE A 114 6.61 13.09 -8.26
CA PHE A 114 7.64 14.12 -8.13
C PHE A 114 8.97 13.53 -7.66
N VAL A 115 8.97 12.64 -6.66
CA VAL A 115 10.20 11.99 -6.18
C VAL A 115 10.74 11.00 -7.22
N MET A 116 9.90 10.29 -7.97
CA MET A 116 10.33 9.44 -9.10
C MET A 116 11.08 10.24 -10.18
N ALA A 117 10.69 11.50 -10.41
CA ALA A 117 11.41 12.42 -11.28
C ALA A 117 12.74 12.84 -10.65
N LEU A 118 12.74 13.29 -9.39
CA LEU A 118 13.97 13.68 -8.68
C LEU A 118 14.98 12.54 -8.51
N HIS A 119 14.53 11.29 -8.52
CA HIS A 119 15.40 10.12 -8.49
C HIS A 119 16.48 10.18 -9.57
N THR A 120 16.23 10.79 -10.74
CA THR A 120 17.26 10.90 -11.79
C THR A 120 18.50 11.66 -11.32
N ILE A 121 18.40 12.57 -10.35
CA ILE A 121 19.55 13.31 -9.81
C ILE A 121 20.54 12.39 -9.08
N VAL A 122 20.02 11.32 -8.50
CA VAL A 122 20.76 10.39 -7.62
C VAL A 122 20.83 8.99 -8.21
N GLN A 123 20.64 8.89 -9.52
CA GLN A 123 20.63 7.64 -10.25
C GLN A 123 21.96 7.51 -11.01
N GLY A 124 22.89 6.71 -10.48
CA GLY A 124 24.25 6.60 -11.05
C GLY A 124 24.27 5.91 -12.42
N HIS A 125 23.39 4.92 -12.60
CA HIS A 125 23.20 4.21 -13.86
C HIS A 125 21.74 3.79 -14.03
N ARG A 126 21.39 3.25 -15.19
CA ARG A 126 19.98 3.04 -15.57
C ARG A 126 19.21 2.16 -14.58
N PHE A 127 19.72 0.98 -14.27
CA PHE A 127 19.14 0.05 -13.29
C PHE A 127 20.10 -1.11 -13.01
N ASP A 128 19.86 -1.80 -11.90
CA ASP A 128 20.50 -3.06 -11.54
C ASP A 128 19.59 -4.24 -11.86
N ILE A 129 20.16 -5.39 -12.20
CA ILE A 129 19.45 -6.66 -12.35
C ILE A 129 19.98 -7.64 -11.31
N TYR A 130 19.08 -8.08 -10.44
CA TYR A 130 19.35 -9.12 -9.46
C TYR A 130 18.72 -10.44 -9.94
N GLU A 131 19.50 -11.51 -9.98
CA GLU A 131 19.00 -12.85 -10.33
C GLU A 131 17.80 -13.23 -9.45
N ASP A 132 16.74 -13.78 -10.05
CA ASP A 132 15.43 -14.11 -9.46
C ASP A 132 14.57 -12.94 -8.94
N PHE A 133 15.15 -11.75 -8.72
CA PHE A 133 14.42 -10.57 -8.24
C PHE A 133 14.09 -9.57 -9.35
N GLY A 134 14.86 -9.56 -10.43
CA GLY A 134 14.74 -8.68 -11.59
C GLY A 134 15.30 -7.28 -11.39
N CYS A 135 14.69 -6.30 -12.09
CA CYS A 135 15.22 -4.93 -12.14
C CYS A 135 15.01 -4.17 -10.82
N SER A 136 16.05 -3.46 -10.37
CA SER A 136 16.06 -2.60 -9.19
C SER A 136 16.64 -1.23 -9.52
N PRO A 137 16.13 -0.13 -8.92
CA PRO A 137 16.71 1.19 -9.13
C PRO A 137 18.15 1.23 -8.63
N ALA A 138 19.04 1.72 -9.48
CA ALA A 138 20.40 2.03 -9.12
C ALA A 138 20.44 3.38 -8.39
N ILE A 139 20.92 3.38 -7.15
CA ILE A 139 20.96 4.57 -6.30
C ILE A 139 22.42 4.94 -6.03
N TYR A 140 22.81 6.15 -6.39
CA TYR A 140 24.11 6.71 -6.06
C TYR A 140 24.11 7.16 -4.59
N VAL A 141 24.67 6.30 -3.73
CA VAL A 141 24.66 6.40 -2.27
C VAL A 141 25.38 7.65 -1.79
N SER A 142 24.66 8.76 -1.63
CA SER A 142 25.21 10.10 -1.42
C SER A 142 24.29 10.95 -0.53
N VAL A 143 24.75 12.13 -0.11
CA VAL A 143 23.92 13.03 0.71
C VAL A 143 22.61 13.41 -0.01
N PRO A 144 22.61 13.74 -1.32
CA PRO A 144 21.37 14.00 -2.04
C PRO A 144 20.42 12.79 -2.08
N SER A 145 20.93 11.54 -2.15
CA SER A 145 20.05 10.36 -2.15
C SER A 145 19.29 10.23 -0.85
N ILE A 146 19.96 10.51 0.29
CA ILE A 146 19.31 10.55 1.61
C ILE A 146 18.18 11.58 1.64
N ILE A 147 18.44 12.79 1.14
CA ILE A 147 17.45 13.89 1.18
C ILE A 147 16.26 13.60 0.26
N ILE A 148 16.50 13.00 -0.91
CA ILE A 148 15.47 12.80 -1.93
C ILE A 148 14.67 11.52 -1.69
N LEU A 149 15.33 10.41 -1.33
CA LEU A 149 14.72 9.08 -1.29
C LEU A 149 14.42 8.59 0.13
N ASP A 150 15.19 9.02 1.14
CA ASP A 150 15.14 8.38 2.47
C ASP A 150 14.48 9.26 3.52
N ALA A 151 14.77 10.57 3.51
CA ALA A 151 14.17 11.52 4.41
C ALA A 151 12.64 11.61 4.23
N PRO A 152 12.07 11.71 3.01
CA PRO A 152 10.64 11.84 2.87
C PRO A 152 9.81 10.67 3.41
N PRO A 153 10.10 9.39 3.07
CA PRO A 153 9.31 8.27 3.59
C PRO A 153 9.50 8.10 5.10
N LEU A 154 10.68 8.42 5.65
CA LEU A 154 10.92 8.37 7.10
C LEU A 154 10.13 9.45 7.86
N VAL A 155 10.14 10.68 7.36
CA VAL A 155 9.34 11.79 7.92
C VAL A 155 7.85 11.46 7.82
N ALA A 156 7.40 10.93 6.69
CA ALA A 156 6.00 10.55 6.50
C ALA A 156 5.57 9.40 7.44
N ALA A 157 6.38 8.35 7.57
CA ALA A 157 6.10 7.23 8.48
C ALA A 157 6.07 7.68 9.95
N THR A 158 7.04 8.50 10.37
CA THR A 158 7.09 9.02 11.75
C THR A 158 5.90 9.93 12.03
N SER A 159 5.57 10.83 11.10
CA SER A 159 4.41 11.72 11.22
C SER A 159 3.10 10.94 11.27
N ALA A 160 2.96 9.87 10.47
CA ALA A 160 1.80 9.00 10.48
C ALA A 160 1.60 8.35 11.86
N LEU A 161 2.68 7.83 12.47
CA LEU A 161 2.64 7.25 13.81
C LEU A 161 2.22 8.27 14.87
N ILE A 162 2.72 9.51 14.79
CA ILE A 162 2.33 10.60 15.68
C ILE A 162 0.84 10.89 15.54
N PHE A 163 0.33 11.12 14.32
CA PHE A 163 -1.08 11.45 14.10
C PHE A 163 -2.01 10.29 14.45
N CYS A 164 -1.63 9.04 14.19
CA CYS A 164 -2.37 7.86 14.65
C CYS A 164 -2.44 7.81 16.17
N SER A 165 -1.33 8.06 16.87
CA SER A 165 -1.30 8.06 18.34
C SER A 165 -2.19 9.16 18.91
N LEU A 166 -2.14 10.37 18.35
CA LEU A 166 -3.01 11.47 18.74
C LEU A 166 -4.49 11.17 18.47
N ALA A 167 -4.80 10.55 17.32
CA ALA A 167 -6.17 10.13 17.00
C ALA A 167 -6.69 9.09 18.00
N LEU A 168 -5.85 8.14 18.41
CA LEU A 168 -6.19 7.14 19.44
C LEU A 168 -6.42 7.79 20.81
N ILE A 169 -5.58 8.74 21.22
CA ILE A 169 -5.74 9.46 22.49
C ILE A 169 -7.05 10.27 22.49
N ASN A 170 -7.32 11.01 21.41
CA ASN A 170 -8.56 11.77 21.26
C ASN A 170 -9.78 10.84 21.31
N PHE A 171 -9.71 9.71 20.62
CA PHE A 171 -10.76 8.71 20.61
C PHE A 171 -11.01 8.12 22.01
N ALA A 172 -9.94 7.80 22.75
CA ALA A 172 -10.04 7.29 24.12
C ALA A 172 -10.67 8.31 25.08
N ARG A 173 -10.31 9.59 24.94
CA ARG A 173 -10.87 10.71 25.73
C ARG A 173 -12.34 10.99 25.39
N GLN A 174 -12.72 10.88 24.12
CA GLN A 174 -14.08 11.16 23.64
C GLN A 174 -15.02 9.94 23.66
N ARG A 175 -14.63 8.84 24.33
CA ARG A 175 -15.36 7.56 24.34
C ARG A 175 -16.85 7.68 24.77
N GLN A 176 -17.18 8.66 25.61
CA GLN A 176 -18.58 8.96 25.99
C GLN A 176 -19.35 9.71 24.89
N ALA A 177 -18.74 10.66 24.19
CA ALA A 177 -19.35 11.39 23.07
C ALA A 177 -19.53 10.49 21.82
N PHE A 178 -18.59 9.58 21.58
CA PHE A 178 -18.65 8.62 20.46
C PHE A 178 -19.75 7.57 20.64
N THR A 179 -20.08 7.20 21.88
CA THR A 179 -21.23 6.31 22.16
C THR A 179 -22.56 6.99 21.79
N ARG A 180 -22.63 8.33 21.84
CA ARG A 180 -23.80 9.09 21.39
C ARG A 180 -23.83 9.27 19.86
N MET A 181 -22.69 9.56 19.22
CA MET A 181 -22.61 9.70 17.76
C MET A 181 -22.90 8.39 17.00
N VAL A 182 -22.48 7.24 17.54
CA VAL A 182 -22.73 5.93 16.89
C VAL A 182 -24.17 5.44 17.07
N LYS A 183 -24.87 5.89 18.12
CA LYS A 183 -26.30 5.58 18.30
C LYS A 183 -27.21 6.43 17.40
N GLY A 184 -26.73 7.54 16.84
CA GLY A 184 -27.54 8.48 16.06
C GLY A 184 -27.54 8.28 14.54
N THR A 185 -26.90 7.25 14.00
CA THR A 185 -26.77 7.11 12.54
C THR A 185 -27.00 5.66 12.10
N GLU A 186 -28.26 5.24 12.09
CA GLU A 186 -28.68 3.95 11.54
C GLU A 186 -28.40 3.83 10.02
N ASN A 187 -28.15 4.94 9.30
CA ASN A 187 -28.02 4.95 7.84
C ASN A 187 -26.83 5.77 7.27
N GLY A 188 -25.64 5.79 7.89
CA GLY A 188 -24.48 6.42 7.20
C GLY A 188 -23.22 6.79 7.98
N GLY A 189 -23.15 6.55 9.29
CA GLY A 189 -21.93 6.78 10.07
C GLY A 189 -20.94 5.63 9.91
N LEU A 190 -19.63 5.90 9.76
CA LEU A 190 -18.61 4.84 9.79
C LEU A 190 -18.79 3.98 11.06
N SER A 191 -19.11 2.69 10.89
CA SER A 191 -19.23 1.74 11.99
C SER A 191 -17.94 1.73 12.84
N LYS A 192 -18.08 1.66 14.17
CA LYS A 192 -16.93 1.63 15.12
C LYS A 192 -15.85 0.63 14.68
N SER A 193 -16.29 -0.54 14.21
CA SER A 193 -15.43 -1.63 13.75
C SER A 193 -14.60 -1.27 12.51
N ARG A 194 -15.17 -0.50 11.57
CA ARG A 194 -14.44 -0.04 10.38
C ARG A 194 -13.37 0.97 10.75
N TYR A 195 -13.72 1.90 11.63
CA TYR A 195 -12.81 2.94 12.09
C TYR A 195 -11.64 2.35 12.90
N THR A 196 -11.91 1.43 13.83
CA THR A 196 -10.86 0.78 14.63
C THR A 196 -9.91 -0.02 13.75
N ARG A 197 -10.44 -0.77 12.78
CA ARG A 197 -9.65 -1.50 11.78
C ARG A 197 -8.73 -0.58 10.99
N LEU A 198 -9.26 0.54 10.50
CA LEU A 198 -8.50 1.51 9.73
C LEU A 198 -7.34 2.09 10.55
N MET A 199 -7.60 2.38 11.82
CA MET A 199 -6.57 2.87 12.74
C MET A 199 -5.50 1.84 13.07
N SER A 200 -5.90 0.61 13.39
CA SER A 200 -4.95 -0.47 13.65
C SER A 200 -4.07 -0.75 12.43
N LEU A 201 -4.64 -0.76 11.22
CA LEU A 201 -3.88 -0.94 10.00
C LEU A 201 -2.91 0.22 9.76
N THR A 202 -3.36 1.48 9.90
CA THR A 202 -2.49 2.64 9.66
C THR A 202 -1.30 2.65 10.63
N PHE A 203 -1.55 2.32 11.90
CA PHE A 203 -0.48 2.18 12.89
C PHE A 203 0.48 1.02 12.56
N LEU A 204 -0.05 -0.16 12.22
CA LEU A 204 0.76 -1.32 11.86
C LEU A 204 1.61 -1.05 10.63
N LEU A 205 1.03 -0.54 9.55
CA LEU A 205 1.75 -0.19 8.32
C LEU A 205 2.76 0.92 8.55
N GLY A 206 2.43 1.93 9.35
CA GLY A 206 3.37 3.00 9.72
C GLY A 206 4.59 2.46 10.47
N LEU A 207 4.38 1.57 11.45
CA LEU A 207 5.46 0.95 12.22
C LEU A 207 6.29 0.00 11.36
N TRP A 208 5.61 -0.85 10.56
CA TRP A 208 6.25 -1.77 9.64
C TRP A 208 7.14 -1.03 8.65
N ASN A 209 6.63 0.03 8.04
CA ASN A 209 7.39 0.79 7.05
C ASN A 209 8.58 1.54 7.68
N ALA A 210 8.39 2.17 8.85
CA ALA A 210 9.50 2.80 9.57
C ALA A 210 10.62 1.80 9.89
N LEU A 211 10.25 0.59 10.30
CA LEU A 211 11.20 -0.50 10.56
C LEU A 211 11.92 -0.93 9.28
N VAL A 212 11.19 -1.17 8.19
CA VAL A 212 11.76 -1.60 6.91
C VAL A 212 12.75 -0.57 6.38
N ILE A 213 12.38 0.71 6.36
CA ILE A 213 13.27 1.80 5.92
C ILE A 213 14.52 1.86 6.80
N ALA A 214 14.37 1.89 8.13
CA ALA A 214 15.51 2.01 9.03
C ALA A 214 16.50 0.84 8.85
N LEU A 215 16.02 -0.39 8.74
CA LEU A 215 16.86 -1.57 8.61
C LEU A 215 17.54 -1.66 7.24
N THR A 216 16.78 -1.52 6.16
CA THR A 216 17.32 -1.64 4.79
C THR A 216 18.36 -0.54 4.50
N ARG A 217 18.05 0.72 4.83
CA ARG A 217 18.97 1.84 4.59
C ARG A 217 20.22 1.80 5.48
N SER A 218 20.09 1.33 6.73
CA SER A 218 21.26 1.12 7.58
C SER A 218 22.24 0.10 7.01
N SER A 219 21.77 -0.84 6.18
CA SER A 219 22.61 -1.83 5.52
C SER A 219 23.32 -1.26 4.29
N GLU A 220 22.64 -0.40 3.52
CA GLU A 220 23.17 0.23 2.30
C GLU A 220 24.30 1.22 2.62
N TYR A 221 24.18 2.01 3.70
CA TYR A 221 25.21 3.02 4.05
C TYR A 221 26.43 2.47 4.78
N ARG A 222 26.54 1.15 5.00
CA ARG A 222 27.71 0.57 5.70
C ARG A 222 29.02 0.83 4.97
N GLY A 223 28.98 1.00 3.65
CA GLY A 223 30.13 1.34 2.82
C GLY A 223 30.55 2.82 2.87
N GLY A 224 29.81 3.67 3.61
CA GLY A 224 30.00 5.12 3.59
C GLY A 224 29.19 5.81 2.49
N LEU A 225 29.29 7.14 2.44
CA LEU A 225 28.65 7.96 1.40
C LEU A 225 29.67 8.35 0.34
N LEU A 226 29.27 8.25 -0.92
CA LEU A 226 30.01 8.75 -2.05
C LEU A 226 29.80 10.27 -2.17
N PRO A 227 30.84 11.03 -2.56
CA PRO A 227 30.68 12.45 -2.84
C PRO A 227 29.82 12.64 -4.09
N TRP A 228 28.82 13.51 -4.00
CA TRP A 228 28.03 13.96 -5.15
C TRP A 228 28.67 15.23 -5.69
N THR A 229 29.41 15.13 -6.80
CA THR A 229 30.26 16.21 -7.33
C THR A 229 29.55 17.01 -8.41
N THR A 230 29.42 16.45 -9.60
CA THR A 230 28.77 17.08 -10.75
C THR A 230 27.77 16.11 -11.40
N TRP A 231 26.85 16.66 -12.19
CA TRP A 231 25.91 15.84 -12.96
C TRP A 231 26.65 14.86 -13.87
N ASP A 232 27.68 15.33 -14.58
CA ASP A 232 28.42 14.53 -15.55
C ASP A 232 29.21 13.39 -14.87
N ASP A 233 29.77 13.63 -13.68
CA ASP A 233 30.48 12.58 -12.93
C ASP A 233 29.55 11.46 -12.46
N VAL A 234 28.38 11.82 -11.92
CA VAL A 234 27.41 10.85 -11.40
C VAL A 234 26.78 10.04 -12.54
N HIS A 235 26.69 10.60 -13.74
CA HIS A 235 26.05 9.98 -14.91
C HIS A 235 27.04 9.53 -16.00
N ALA A 236 28.34 9.51 -15.73
CA ALA A 236 29.37 9.28 -16.74
C ALA A 236 29.16 7.98 -17.55
N ASP A 237 28.72 6.90 -16.87
CA ASP A 237 28.47 5.58 -17.45
C ASP A 237 26.98 5.18 -17.41
N PHE A 238 26.06 6.16 -17.47
CA PHE A 238 24.64 5.92 -17.19
C PHE A 238 23.98 4.82 -18.05
N GLY A 239 24.39 4.73 -19.32
CA GLY A 239 23.88 3.73 -20.28
C GLY A 239 24.60 2.38 -20.25
N SER A 240 25.67 2.25 -19.44
CA SER A 240 26.44 1.02 -19.34
C SER A 240 25.74 0.00 -18.45
N PHE A 241 25.74 -1.26 -18.87
CA PHE A 241 25.29 -2.39 -18.05
C PHE A 241 26.47 -3.16 -17.43
N ALA A 242 27.70 -2.71 -17.68
CA ALA A 242 28.89 -3.35 -17.12
C ALA A 242 28.88 -3.21 -15.59
N GLY A 243 28.75 -4.32 -14.88
CA GLY A 243 28.68 -4.34 -13.42
C GLY A 243 27.29 -4.10 -12.82
N ALA A 244 26.24 -3.97 -13.64
CA ALA A 244 24.85 -3.79 -13.20
C ALA A 244 24.07 -5.12 -13.10
N GLN A 245 24.75 -6.27 -13.21
CA GLN A 245 24.18 -7.60 -13.18
C GLN A 245 24.73 -8.37 -11.98
N TYR A 246 23.83 -8.82 -11.10
CA TYR A 246 24.19 -9.45 -9.83
C TYR A 246 23.60 -10.86 -9.73
N PRO A 247 24.35 -11.89 -10.18
CA PRO A 247 24.01 -13.27 -9.89
C PRO A 247 24.05 -13.53 -8.38
N LEU A 248 23.10 -14.30 -7.86
CA LEU A 248 22.96 -14.59 -6.43
C LEU A 248 24.22 -15.23 -5.85
N SER A 249 24.98 -15.98 -6.65
CA SER A 249 26.24 -16.61 -6.24
C SER A 249 27.33 -15.61 -5.85
N PHE A 250 27.28 -14.39 -6.37
CA PHE A 250 28.27 -13.34 -6.10
C PHE A 250 27.84 -12.38 -4.98
N ILE A 251 26.59 -12.47 -4.52
CA ILE A 251 26.07 -11.59 -3.46
C ILE A 251 26.43 -12.19 -2.08
N PRO A 252 27.13 -11.44 -1.21
CA PRO A 252 27.41 -11.89 0.15
C PRO A 252 26.15 -12.25 0.92
N ARG A 253 26.18 -13.32 1.73
CA ARG A 253 24.99 -13.85 2.44
C ARG A 253 24.27 -12.80 3.30
N ASN A 254 25.01 -11.88 3.91
CA ASN A 254 24.44 -10.80 4.71
C ASN A 254 23.65 -9.80 3.86
N LEU A 255 24.14 -9.45 2.67
CA LEU A 255 23.45 -8.55 1.74
C LEU A 255 22.24 -9.25 1.11
N LEU A 256 22.37 -10.53 0.78
CA LEU A 256 21.28 -11.35 0.28
C LEU A 256 20.11 -11.38 1.27
N GLY A 257 20.38 -11.51 2.57
CA GLY A 257 19.33 -11.44 3.60
C GLY A 257 18.56 -10.13 3.60
N TRP A 258 19.24 -8.99 3.41
CA TRP A 258 18.60 -7.69 3.30
C TRP A 258 17.80 -7.51 2.01
N LEU A 259 18.28 -8.07 0.90
CA LEU A 259 17.56 -8.10 -0.37
C LEU A 259 16.24 -8.86 -0.24
N TYR A 260 16.26 -10.07 0.35
CA TYR A 260 15.04 -10.83 0.62
C TYR A 260 14.10 -10.10 1.59
N PHE A 261 14.64 -9.48 2.65
CA PHE A 261 13.83 -8.73 3.63
C PHE A 261 13.14 -7.52 2.98
N GLY A 262 13.88 -6.72 2.21
CA GLY A 262 13.34 -5.59 1.46
C GLY A 262 12.29 -6.02 0.44
N TRP A 263 12.55 -7.09 -0.29
CA TRP A 263 11.60 -7.63 -1.27
C TRP A 263 10.32 -8.17 -0.62
N LEU A 264 10.44 -8.96 0.46
CA LEU A 264 9.28 -9.53 1.18
C LEU A 264 8.44 -8.47 1.90
N SER A 265 8.99 -7.27 2.14
CA SER A 265 8.28 -6.20 2.85
C SER A 265 6.97 -5.78 2.18
N VAL A 266 6.92 -5.82 0.84
CA VAL A 266 5.73 -5.46 0.04
C VAL A 266 4.66 -6.56 0.12
N PRO A 267 4.95 -7.84 -0.19
CA PRO A 267 4.00 -8.94 0.00
C PRO A 267 3.43 -9.01 1.43
N ILE A 268 4.27 -8.81 2.45
CA ILE A 268 3.84 -8.79 3.85
C ILE A 268 2.88 -7.62 4.12
N SER A 269 3.11 -6.45 3.53
CA SER A 269 2.21 -5.31 3.64
C SER A 269 0.84 -5.59 3.01
N SER A 270 0.82 -6.27 1.86
CA SER A 270 -0.42 -6.72 1.21
C SER A 270 -1.18 -7.73 2.08
N LEU A 271 -0.47 -8.64 2.75
CA LEU A 271 -1.08 -9.54 3.74
C LEU A 271 -1.71 -8.80 4.91
N PHE A 272 -1.08 -7.75 5.44
CA PHE A 272 -1.67 -6.92 6.49
C PHE A 272 -2.96 -6.26 6.01
N VAL A 273 -2.94 -5.61 4.84
CA VAL A 273 -4.13 -4.97 4.26
C VAL A 273 -5.25 -5.98 4.08
N PHE A 274 -4.96 -7.15 3.49
CA PHE A 274 -5.95 -8.22 3.31
C PHE A 274 -6.51 -8.69 4.66
N GLY A 275 -5.64 -9.00 5.64
CA GLY A 275 -6.05 -9.50 6.95
C GLY A 275 -6.99 -8.54 7.70
N PHE A 276 -6.78 -7.23 7.59
CA PHE A 276 -7.70 -6.27 8.16
C PHE A 276 -9.00 -6.20 7.36
N PHE A 277 -8.95 -6.05 6.02
CA PHE A 277 -10.14 -5.72 5.24
C PHE A 277 -11.00 -6.90 4.80
N ALA A 278 -10.41 -8.05 4.51
CA ALA A 278 -11.09 -9.19 3.90
C ALA A 278 -12.15 -9.86 4.79
N PHE A 279 -12.06 -9.73 6.11
CA PHE A 279 -12.95 -10.45 7.06
C PHE A 279 -14.03 -9.57 7.72
N GLY A 280 -14.19 -8.31 7.30
CA GLY A 280 -15.22 -7.42 7.88
C GLY A 280 -16.65 -7.74 7.45
N ARG A 281 -17.66 -7.30 8.20
CA ARG A 281 -19.09 -7.44 7.80
C ARG A 281 -19.39 -6.82 6.43
N GLU A 282 -18.70 -5.74 6.07
CA GLU A 282 -18.78 -5.11 4.75
C GLU A 282 -18.17 -5.99 3.65
N ALA A 283 -17.10 -6.74 3.97
CA ALA A 283 -16.47 -7.66 3.03
C ALA A 283 -17.39 -8.86 2.79
N THR A 284 -18.01 -9.42 3.83
CA THR A 284 -18.94 -10.54 3.67
C THR A 284 -20.20 -10.16 2.90
N SER A 285 -20.72 -8.92 3.03
CA SER A 285 -21.79 -8.44 2.16
C SER A 285 -21.32 -8.25 0.71
N GLY A 286 -20.10 -7.76 0.50
CA GLY A 286 -19.49 -7.63 -0.82
C GLY A 286 -19.30 -8.99 -1.52
N TYR A 287 -18.79 -9.99 -0.80
CA TYR A 287 -18.66 -11.35 -1.32
C TYR A 287 -20.02 -11.94 -1.68
N ARG A 288 -21.05 -11.76 -0.84
CA ARG A 288 -22.42 -12.22 -1.14
C ARG A 288 -22.96 -11.58 -2.41
N ALA A 289 -22.84 -10.26 -2.56
CA ALA A 289 -23.26 -9.55 -3.76
C ALA A 289 -22.51 -10.04 -5.01
N CYS A 290 -21.21 -10.30 -4.91
CA CYS A 290 -20.41 -10.85 -6.00
C CYS A 290 -20.85 -12.27 -6.38
N THR A 291 -21.09 -13.14 -5.39
CA THR A 291 -21.60 -14.51 -5.63
C THR A 291 -23.00 -14.52 -6.23
N GLN A 292 -23.87 -13.59 -5.84
CA GLN A 292 -25.22 -13.42 -6.39
C GLN A 292 -25.17 -12.88 -7.83
N TRP A 293 -24.29 -11.90 -8.09
CA TRP A 293 -24.06 -11.39 -9.45
C TRP A 293 -23.48 -12.48 -10.36
N PHE A 294 -22.50 -13.25 -9.90
CA PHE A 294 -21.91 -14.35 -10.64
C PHE A 294 -22.95 -15.46 -10.92
N GLY A 295 -23.76 -15.80 -9.91
CA GLY A 295 -24.85 -16.76 -10.04
C GLY A 295 -25.92 -16.34 -11.06
N SER A 296 -26.32 -15.07 -11.04
CA SER A 296 -27.37 -14.54 -11.92
C SER A 296 -26.86 -14.23 -13.33
N SER A 297 -25.64 -13.68 -13.47
CA SER A 297 -25.11 -13.19 -14.75
C SER A 297 -24.36 -14.25 -15.55
N ILE A 298 -23.62 -15.15 -14.89
CA ILE A 298 -22.77 -16.15 -15.56
C ILE A 298 -23.41 -17.54 -15.53
N LEU A 299 -23.92 -17.96 -14.38
CA LEU A 299 -24.58 -19.26 -14.25
C LEU A 299 -26.07 -19.23 -14.64
N ARG A 300 -26.64 -18.04 -14.95
CA ARG A 300 -28.07 -17.82 -15.25
C ARG A 300 -29.01 -18.56 -14.29
N ARG A 301 -28.63 -18.68 -13.02
CA ARG A 301 -29.52 -19.22 -11.99
C ARG A 301 -30.56 -18.14 -11.71
N SER A 302 -31.82 -18.40 -12.09
CA SER A 302 -32.94 -17.58 -11.65
C SER A 302 -32.96 -17.59 -10.13
N ASP A 303 -33.02 -16.41 -9.49
CA ASP A 303 -33.23 -16.25 -8.06
C ASP A 303 -34.63 -16.75 -7.68
N ALA A 304 -34.81 -18.07 -7.68
CA ALA A 304 -36.05 -18.76 -7.35
C ALA A 304 -35.96 -19.44 -5.99
N SER A 305 -35.45 -18.75 -4.96
CA SER A 305 -35.63 -19.22 -3.56
C SER A 305 -35.21 -18.18 -2.51
N PHE A 306 -35.87 -17.02 -2.42
CA PHE A 306 -35.92 -16.28 -1.15
C PHE A 306 -37.16 -15.35 -1.02
N GLY A 307 -38.27 -15.74 -1.64
CA GLY A 307 -39.54 -15.00 -1.60
C GLY A 307 -40.56 -15.46 -0.55
N SER A 308 -40.30 -16.51 0.25
CA SER A 308 -41.35 -17.18 1.03
C SER A 308 -41.31 -17.01 2.55
N LEU A 309 -40.77 -15.91 3.09
CA LEU A 309 -40.88 -15.60 4.53
C LEU A 309 -41.34 -14.17 4.87
N LYS A 310 -41.97 -13.46 3.92
CA LYS A 310 -42.76 -12.26 4.21
C LYS A 310 -44.17 -12.38 3.64
N SER A 311 -44.91 -13.37 4.13
CA SER A 311 -46.37 -13.31 4.14
C SER A 311 -46.84 -13.98 5.42
N GLY A 312 -47.16 -13.13 6.39
CA GLY A 312 -47.59 -13.49 7.73
C GLY A 312 -48.28 -12.28 8.35
N SER A 313 -49.41 -11.92 7.75
CA SER A 313 -50.53 -11.15 8.32
C SER A 313 -50.24 -9.81 9.00
N VAL A 314 -50.60 -8.76 8.27
CA VAL A 314 -51.17 -7.52 8.80
C VAL A 314 -52.39 -7.84 9.68
N GLN A 315 -52.45 -7.33 10.90
CA GLN A 315 -53.69 -6.83 11.52
C GLN A 315 -53.37 -5.50 12.19
N VAL A 316 -53.77 -4.43 11.49
CA VAL A 316 -53.91 -3.08 12.03
C VAL A 316 -55.26 -3.06 12.73
N HIS A 317 -55.27 -2.97 14.05
CA HIS A 317 -56.48 -2.55 14.77
C HIS A 317 -56.51 -1.01 14.77
N GLN A 318 -57.36 -0.46 13.90
CA GLN A 318 -57.93 0.87 14.08
C GLN A 318 -59.01 0.79 15.17
N THR A 319 -58.95 1.69 16.13
CA THR A 319 -60.10 2.17 16.90
C THR A 319 -59.91 3.66 17.11
N GLU A 320 -60.70 4.45 16.39
CA GLU A 320 -60.95 5.87 16.62
C GLU A 320 -61.94 6.06 17.79
N ALA A 321 -61.69 7.13 18.55
CA ALA A 321 -62.59 8.05 19.25
C ALA A 321 -63.91 7.57 19.90
N GLU A 322 -64.10 7.87 21.19
CA GLU A 322 -65.02 8.94 21.66
C GLU A 322 -65.07 9.04 23.21
N VAL A 323 -65.16 10.29 23.70
CA VAL A 323 -65.42 10.82 25.06
C VAL A 323 -64.27 10.81 26.08
#